data_AF-F9Q895-F1
#
_entry.id   AF-F9Q895-F1
#
_cell.length_a   1.000
_cell.length_b   1.000
_cell.length_c   1.000
_cell.angle_alpha   90.00
_cell.angle_beta   90.00
_cell.angle_gamma   90.00
#
_symmetry.space_group_name_H-M   'P 1'
#
loop_
_entity.id
_entity.type
_entity.pdbx_description
1 polymer ?
#
loop_
_entity_poly.entity_id
_entity_poly.type
_entity_poly.pdbx_seq_one_letter_code
_entity_poly.pdbx_strand_id
1 'polypeptide(L)'
;MRYKLINFNHLTVRTFSVFWFSFLTLVAMLVALPYFDTRTYSALNESEIAFYQKKLVESIRSNKIKAIISGVPVLPSDRFDAARPVLIDTKTHQIMGALNSEKLDLIRFAENTDSFSPPKRKNFRDLQIAGPFPLYVDEAEDPYSLFFFPM
;
A
#
# COMPACT_ATOMS: atom_id res chain seq x y z
N MET A 1 -45.62 48.08 -4.36
CA MET A 1 -44.84 47.06 -3.62
C MET A 1 -43.40 47.55 -3.57
N ARG A 2 -42.87 47.93 -2.40
CA ARG A 2 -41.60 48.67 -2.27
C ARG A 2 -40.50 47.68 -1.86
N TYR A 3 -39.60 47.32 -2.77
CA TYR A 3 -38.49 46.41 -2.47
C TYR A 3 -37.54 47.08 -1.47
N LYS A 4 -37.41 46.48 -0.27
CA LYS A 4 -36.47 46.91 0.75
C LYS A 4 -35.11 46.32 0.37
N LEU A 5 -34.25 47.12 -0.26
CA LEU A 5 -32.85 46.75 -0.49
C LEU A 5 -32.18 46.57 0.87
N ILE A 6 -31.73 45.35 1.15
CA ILE A 6 -31.02 45.02 2.38
C ILE A 6 -29.68 45.78 2.33
N ASN A 7 -29.54 46.80 3.17
CA ASN A 7 -28.30 47.56 3.27
C ASN A 7 -27.32 46.77 4.15
N PHE A 8 -26.50 45.93 3.54
CA PHE A 8 -25.50 45.15 4.25
C PHE A 8 -24.36 46.05 4.76
N ASN A 9 -24.04 45.96 6.05
CA ASN A 9 -22.87 46.63 6.58
C ASN A 9 -21.61 46.04 5.93
N HIS A 10 -20.94 46.84 5.10
CA HIS A 10 -19.77 46.43 4.32
C HIS A 10 -18.63 45.90 5.21
N LEU A 11 -18.47 46.45 6.42
CA LEU A 11 -17.46 45.97 7.37
C LEU A 11 -17.82 44.58 7.91
N THR A 12 -19.09 44.37 8.27
CA THR A 12 -19.60 43.08 8.74
C THR A 12 -19.47 42.01 7.66
N VAL A 13 -19.90 42.30 6.42
CA VAL A 13 -19.79 41.35 5.31
C VAL A 13 -18.33 41.00 5.03
N ARG A 14 -17.43 41.99 4.97
CA ARG A 14 -16.00 41.75 4.75
C ARG A 14 -15.40 40.84 5.81
N THR A 15 -15.66 41.10 7.08
CA THR A 15 -15.14 40.30 8.19
C THR A 15 -15.70 38.88 8.17
N PHE A 16 -17.01 38.72 7.97
CA PHE A 16 -17.65 37.41 7.87
C PHE A 16 -17.14 36.62 6.66
N SER A 17 -16.96 37.25 5.50
CA SER A 17 -16.44 36.58 4.30
C SER A 17 -15.02 36.08 4.50
N VAL A 18 -14.12 36.90 5.08
CA VAL A 18 -12.75 36.48 5.37
C VAL A 18 -12.73 35.34 6.39
N PHE A 19 -13.54 35.43 7.45
CA PHE A 19 -13.67 34.36 8.44
C PHE A 19 -14.14 33.05 7.80
N TRP A 20 -15.26 33.06 7.08
CA TRP A 20 -15.82 31.86 6.46
C TRP A 20 -14.90 31.26 5.41
N PHE A 21 -14.24 32.10 4.60
CA PHE A 21 -13.26 31.62 3.63
C PHE A 21 -12.08 30.92 4.31
N SER A 22 -11.54 31.53 5.36
CA SER A 22 -10.43 30.97 6.13
C SER A 22 -10.83 29.66 6.80
N PHE A 23 -12.01 29.63 7.42
CA PHE A 23 -12.57 28.45 8.07
C PHE A 23 -12.79 27.30 7.07
N LEU A 24 -13.42 27.57 5.93
CA LEU A 24 -13.64 26.57 4.89
C LEU A 24 -12.33 26.03 4.32
N THR A 25 -11.33 26.89 4.16
CA THR A 25 -10.00 26.48 3.70
C THR A 25 -9.35 25.52 4.70
N LEU A 26 -9.41 25.83 6.00
CA LEU A 26 -8.88 24.95 7.06
C LEU A 26 -9.63 23.61 7.12
N VAL A 27 -10.95 23.62 7.01
CA VAL A 27 -11.77 22.39 7.00
C VAL A 27 -11.45 21.54 5.77
N ALA A 28 -11.36 22.15 4.58
CA ALA A 28 -11.01 21.46 3.35
C ALA A 28 -9.62 20.81 3.45
N MET A 29 -8.64 21.52 4.02
CA MET A 29 -7.31 20.98 4.25
C MET A 29 -7.36 19.78 5.20
N LEU A 30 -8.08 19.88 6.33
CA LEU A 30 -8.21 18.79 7.31
C LEU A 30 -8.85 17.53 6.69
N VAL A 31 -9.87 17.70 5.84
CA VAL A 31 -10.52 16.60 5.11
C VAL A 31 -9.61 16.01 4.02
N ALA A 32 -8.72 16.82 3.43
CA ALA A 32 -7.79 16.37 2.39
C ALA A 32 -6.57 15.62 2.95
N LEU A 33 -6.14 15.90 4.18
CA LEU A 33 -4.94 15.30 4.79
C LEU A 33 -4.87 13.76 4.69
N PRO A 34 -5.94 12.98 4.97
CA PRO A 34 -5.89 11.52 4.89
C PRO A 34 -5.58 10.99 3.48
N TYR A 35 -5.95 11.73 2.43
CA TYR A 35 -5.71 11.32 1.03
C TYR A 35 -4.23 11.43 0.64
N PHE A 36 -3.46 12.25 1.35
CA PHE A 36 -2.01 12.35 1.19
C PHE A 36 -1.25 11.38 2.11
N ASP A 37 -1.95 10.67 3.01
CA ASP A 37 -1.31 9.69 3.90
C ASP A 37 -1.15 8.32 3.22
N THR A 38 0.09 8.05 2.81
CA THR A 38 0.53 6.76 2.22
C THR A 38 0.48 5.56 3.17
N ARG A 39 0.12 5.77 4.45
CA ARG A 39 -0.08 4.69 5.43
C ARG A 39 -1.43 3.97 5.26
N THR A 40 -2.28 4.47 4.38
CA THR A 40 -3.55 3.82 4.01
C THR A 40 -3.33 2.74 2.95
N TYR A 41 -4.23 1.75 2.89
CA TYR A 41 -4.21 0.75 1.82
C TYR A 41 -4.64 1.43 0.52
N SER A 42 -3.75 1.47 -0.46
CA SER A 42 -4.03 2.02 -1.79
C SER A 42 -3.88 0.94 -2.85
N ALA A 43 -4.72 0.94 -3.88
CA ALA A 43 -4.55 0.05 -5.02
C ALA A 43 -3.27 0.42 -5.78
N LEU A 44 -2.57 -0.57 -6.33
CA LEU A 44 -1.45 -0.30 -7.23
C LEU A 44 -1.96 0.27 -8.55
N ASN A 45 -1.17 1.18 -9.13
CA ASN A 45 -1.41 1.63 -10.50
C ASN A 45 -0.91 0.61 -11.53
N GLU A 46 -1.31 0.77 -12.80
CA GLU A 46 -0.92 -0.17 -13.87
C GLU A 46 0.60 -0.28 -14.07
N SER A 47 1.33 0.83 -13.95
CA SER A 47 2.79 0.83 -14.10
C SER A 47 3.52 0.08 -12.98
N GLU A 48 3.00 0.16 -11.76
CA GLU A 48 3.49 -0.58 -10.59
C GLU A 48 3.17 -2.06 -10.72
N ILE A 49 1.95 -2.41 -11.15
CA ILE A 49 1.56 -3.79 -11.41
C ILE A 49 2.52 -4.40 -12.46
N ALA A 50 2.76 -3.70 -13.58
CA ALA A 50 3.68 -4.15 -14.61
C ALA A 50 5.12 -4.29 -14.08
N PHE A 51 5.57 -3.37 -13.21
CA PHE A 51 6.87 -3.47 -12.55
C PHE A 51 7.00 -4.72 -11.67
N TYR A 52 6.01 -4.98 -10.80
CA TYR A 52 6.04 -6.16 -9.93
C TYR A 52 5.88 -7.48 -10.69
N GLN A 53 5.08 -7.49 -11.76
CA GLN A 53 5.00 -8.65 -12.65
C GLN A 53 6.34 -8.95 -13.33
N LYS A 54 7.05 -7.92 -13.80
CA LYS A 54 8.40 -8.07 -14.34
C LYS A 54 9.36 -8.62 -13.27
N LYS A 55 9.29 -8.12 -12.04
CA LYS A 55 10.11 -8.58 -10.91
C LYS A 55 9.79 -10.00 -10.46
N LEU A 56 8.53 -10.41 -10.54
CA LEU A 56 8.11 -11.78 -10.32
C LEU A 56 8.79 -12.71 -11.33
N VAL A 57 8.69 -12.40 -12.63
CA VAL A 57 9.32 -13.20 -13.70
C VAL A 57 10.84 -13.25 -13.54
N GLU A 58 11.48 -12.13 -13.20
CA GLU A 58 12.92 -12.07 -12.93
C GLU A 58 13.30 -12.98 -11.76
N SER A 59 12.53 -12.96 -10.67
CA SER A 59 12.77 -13.77 -9.47
C SER A 59 12.58 -15.27 -9.69
N ILE A 60 11.64 -15.66 -10.57
CA ILE A 60 11.47 -17.04 -11.01
C ILE A 60 12.71 -17.47 -11.82
N ARG A 61 13.09 -16.67 -12.83
CA ARG A 61 14.23 -16.98 -13.71
C ARG A 61 15.55 -17.05 -12.97
N SER A 62 15.74 -16.21 -11.95
CA SER A 62 16.95 -16.18 -11.13
C SER A 62 16.94 -17.22 -10.00
N ASN A 63 15.97 -18.13 -9.95
CA ASN A 63 15.79 -19.13 -8.89
C ASN A 63 15.59 -18.54 -7.47
N LYS A 64 15.31 -17.25 -7.32
CA LYS A 64 15.08 -16.62 -6.00
C LYS A 64 13.84 -17.20 -5.33
N ILE A 65 12.76 -17.38 -6.09
CA ILE A 65 11.52 -18.01 -5.59
C ILE A 65 11.79 -19.44 -5.09
N LYS A 66 12.53 -20.24 -5.87
CA LYS A 66 12.89 -21.61 -5.48
C LYS A 66 13.75 -21.65 -4.23
N ALA A 67 14.71 -20.73 -4.09
CA ALA A 67 15.55 -20.61 -2.90
C ALA A 67 14.72 -20.29 -1.65
N ILE A 68 13.75 -19.37 -1.76
CA ILE A 68 12.84 -19.01 -0.65
C ILE A 68 12.01 -20.22 -0.21
N ILE A 69 11.41 -20.95 -1.16
CA ILE A 69 10.61 -22.15 -0.88
C ILE A 69 11.47 -23.25 -0.24
N SER A 70 12.74 -23.35 -0.63
CA SER A 70 13.70 -24.30 -0.05
C SER A 70 14.16 -23.93 1.37
N GLY A 71 13.66 -22.84 1.95
CA GLY A 71 13.98 -22.42 3.32
C GLY A 71 15.34 -21.74 3.47
N VAL A 72 15.92 -21.21 2.39
CA VAL A 72 17.19 -20.47 2.47
C VAL A 72 17.01 -19.25 3.38
N PRO A 73 17.87 -19.07 4.41
CA PRO A 73 17.74 -17.96 5.35
C PRO A 73 17.98 -16.63 4.64
N VAL A 74 17.12 -15.66 4.95
CA VAL A 74 17.25 -14.28 4.45
C VAL A 74 18.27 -13.54 5.29
N LEU A 75 19.25 -12.92 4.63
CA LEU A 75 20.28 -12.15 5.27
C LEU A 75 19.80 -10.70 5.49
N PRO A 76 20.29 -10.00 6.53
CA PRO A 76 19.98 -8.58 6.73
C PRO A 76 20.38 -7.69 5.54
N SER A 77 21.34 -8.10 4.72
CA SER A 77 21.72 -7.42 3.48
C SER A 77 20.62 -7.47 2.40
N ASP A 78 19.78 -8.51 2.41
CA ASP A 78 18.75 -8.72 1.39
C ASP A 78 17.60 -7.72 1.53
N ARG A 79 17.55 -6.95 2.63
CA ARG A 79 16.62 -5.82 2.81
C ARG A 79 16.81 -4.71 1.77
N PHE A 80 17.97 -4.65 1.14
CA PHE A 80 18.31 -3.63 0.14
C PHE A 80 18.00 -4.08 -1.29
N ASP A 81 17.48 -5.30 -1.49
CA ASP A 81 17.05 -5.76 -2.80
C ASP A 81 15.78 -5.03 -3.24
N ALA A 82 15.83 -4.45 -4.44
CA ALA A 82 14.73 -3.68 -4.98
C ALA A 82 13.57 -4.62 -5.33
N ALA A 83 12.50 -4.58 -4.51
CA ALA A 83 11.36 -5.48 -4.54
C ALA A 83 11.74 -6.93 -4.18
N ARG A 84 12.20 -7.13 -2.94
CA ARG A 84 12.43 -8.48 -2.40
C ARG A 84 11.11 -9.28 -2.37
N PRO A 85 11.06 -10.48 -2.97
CA PRO A 85 9.88 -11.33 -2.93
C PRO A 85 9.75 -12.02 -1.57
N VAL A 86 8.52 -12.08 -1.07
CA VAL A 86 8.15 -12.76 0.17
C VAL A 86 6.88 -13.56 -0.06
N LEU A 87 6.87 -14.81 0.40
CA LEU A 87 5.78 -15.74 0.14
C LEU A 87 5.01 -16.04 1.43
N ILE A 88 3.70 -16.15 1.30
CA ILE A 88 2.83 -16.76 2.30
C ILE A 88 2.12 -17.93 1.64
N ASP A 89 2.23 -19.09 2.25
CA ASP A 89 1.43 -20.26 1.88
C ASP A 89 -0.03 -20.04 2.28
N THR A 90 -0.95 -20.20 1.32
CA THR A 90 -2.39 -19.98 1.52
C THR A 90 -3.05 -21.03 2.43
N LYS A 91 -2.49 -22.24 2.52
CA LYS A 91 -2.96 -23.31 3.42
C LYS A 91 -2.32 -23.20 4.79
N THR A 92 -0.99 -23.19 4.84
CA THR A 92 -0.25 -23.28 6.12
C THR A 92 -0.05 -21.93 6.80
N HIS A 93 -0.30 -20.82 6.09
CA HIS A 93 0.02 -19.46 6.55
C HIS A 93 1.51 -19.28 6.90
N GLN A 94 2.37 -20.17 6.38
CA GLN A 94 3.80 -20.11 6.60
C GLN A 94 4.41 -18.98 5.78
N ILE A 95 5.15 -18.10 6.45
CA ILE A 95 5.88 -16.99 5.83
C ILE A 95 7.29 -17.43 5.46
N MET A 96 7.65 -17.23 4.19
CA MET A 96 8.97 -17.56 3.63
C MET A 96 9.57 -16.32 2.97
N GLY A 97 10.88 -16.10 3.13
CA GLY A 97 11.56 -14.97 2.49
C GLY A 97 11.46 -13.63 3.23
N ALA A 98 10.85 -13.60 4.43
CA ALA A 98 10.76 -12.40 5.29
C ALA A 98 11.74 -12.47 6.49
N LEU A 99 12.26 -11.30 6.90
CA LEU A 99 12.99 -11.19 8.16
C LEU A 99 12.00 -11.26 9.34
N ASN A 100 12.46 -11.71 10.51
CA ASN A 100 11.59 -11.84 11.69
C ASN A 100 10.92 -10.51 12.11
N SER A 101 11.61 -9.37 11.90
CA SER A 101 11.07 -8.04 12.19
C SER A 101 9.92 -7.62 11.27
N GLU A 102 9.82 -8.21 10.08
CA GLU A 102 8.86 -7.82 9.02
C GLU A 102 7.60 -8.69 9.03
N LYS A 103 7.69 -9.89 9.60
CA LYS A 103 6.60 -10.89 9.61
C LYS A 103 5.31 -10.32 10.19
N LEU A 104 5.38 -9.56 11.28
CA LEU A 104 4.18 -9.01 11.93
C LEU A 104 3.50 -7.93 11.08
N ASP A 105 4.26 -7.11 10.35
CA ASP A 105 3.70 -6.13 9.41
C ASP A 105 3.08 -6.83 8.19
N LEU A 106 3.72 -7.88 7.69
CA LEU A 106 3.22 -8.68 6.59
C LEU A 106 1.91 -9.41 6.95
N ILE A 107 1.81 -10.03 8.13
CA ILE A 107 0.57 -10.68 8.59
C ILE A 107 -0.58 -9.66 8.62
N ARG A 108 -0.33 -8.50 9.25
CA ARG A 108 -1.33 -7.42 9.29
C ARG A 108 -1.69 -6.90 7.90
N PHE A 109 -0.75 -6.91 6.96
CA PHE A 109 -1.06 -6.56 5.59
C PHE A 109 -1.97 -7.60 4.94
N ALA A 110 -1.57 -8.88 4.99
CA ALA A 110 -2.26 -10.00 4.36
C ALA A 110 -3.71 -10.15 4.85
N GLU A 111 -3.97 -10.05 6.16
CA GLU A 111 -5.31 -10.11 6.77
C GLU A 111 -6.26 -8.99 6.30
N ASN A 112 -5.74 -7.90 5.73
CA ASN A 112 -6.55 -6.78 5.22
C ASN A 112 -6.61 -6.78 3.68
N THR A 113 -5.99 -7.76 3.03
CA THR A 113 -5.91 -7.92 1.59
C THR A 113 -6.32 -9.33 1.20
N ASP A 114 -7.57 -9.68 1.49
CA ASP A 114 -8.13 -11.02 1.24
C ASP A 114 -8.24 -11.38 -0.26
N SER A 115 -8.05 -10.43 -1.19
CA SER A 115 -8.16 -10.66 -2.63
C SER A 115 -6.83 -10.43 -3.37
N PHE A 116 -6.53 -11.34 -4.32
CA PHE A 116 -5.41 -11.22 -5.28
C PHE A 116 -5.60 -10.11 -6.32
N SER A 117 -6.81 -9.54 -6.40
CA SER A 117 -7.14 -8.47 -7.34
C SER A 117 -8.17 -7.52 -6.73
N PRO A 118 -7.92 -6.20 -6.78
CA PRO A 118 -6.67 -5.56 -7.20
C PRO A 118 -5.59 -5.67 -6.10
N PRO A 119 -4.31 -5.91 -6.46
CA PRO A 119 -3.22 -5.84 -5.48
C PRO A 119 -3.14 -4.44 -4.89
N LYS A 120 -2.82 -4.37 -3.59
CA LYS A 120 -2.71 -3.13 -2.83
C LYS A 120 -1.28 -2.89 -2.36
N ARG A 121 -1.01 -1.66 -1.95
CA ARG A 121 0.21 -1.26 -1.25
C ARG A 121 -0.14 -0.52 0.04
N LYS A 122 0.75 -0.62 1.01
CA LYS A 122 0.69 0.15 2.26
C LYS A 122 2.08 0.34 2.84
N ASN A 123 2.30 1.51 3.44
CA ASN A 123 3.52 1.81 4.19
C ASN A 123 3.32 1.50 5.68
N PHE A 124 4.15 0.60 6.21
CA PHE A 124 4.31 0.31 7.63
C PHE A 124 5.59 0.96 8.13
N ARG A 125 5.49 2.20 8.63
CA ARG A 125 6.66 2.99 9.07
C ARG A 125 7.65 3.14 7.90
N ASP A 126 8.74 2.37 7.92
CA ASP A 126 9.82 2.38 6.93
C ASP A 126 9.77 1.18 5.96
N LEU A 127 8.76 0.30 6.10
CA LEU A 127 8.56 -0.86 5.24
C LEU A 127 7.31 -0.67 4.38
N GLN A 128 7.47 -0.60 3.06
CA GLN A 128 6.34 -0.69 2.15
C GLN A 128 6.10 -2.16 1.76
N ILE A 129 4.84 -2.55 1.69
CA ILE A 129 4.41 -3.88 1.26
C ILE A 129 3.46 -3.73 0.08
N ALA A 130 3.69 -4.49 -0.99
CA ALA A 130 2.83 -4.55 -2.17
C ALA A 130 2.39 -5.99 -2.47
N GLY A 131 1.10 -6.18 -2.74
CA GLY A 131 0.50 -7.48 -3.05
C GLY A 131 -0.95 -7.59 -2.57
N PRO A 132 -1.49 -8.82 -2.44
CA PRO A 132 -0.89 -10.08 -2.85
C PRO A 132 -0.93 -10.29 -4.38
N PHE A 133 0.06 -11.02 -4.89
CA PHE A 133 0.10 -11.54 -6.26
C PHE A 133 0.02 -13.06 -6.21
N PRO A 134 -0.78 -13.72 -7.07
CA PRO A 134 -0.85 -15.17 -7.10
C PRO A 134 0.41 -15.74 -7.74
N LEU A 135 1.06 -16.71 -7.08
CA LEU A 135 2.20 -17.44 -7.60
C LEU A 135 1.88 -18.94 -7.64
N TYR A 136 1.82 -19.50 -8.85
CA TYR A 136 1.71 -20.94 -9.07
C TYR A 136 3.12 -21.52 -9.27
N VAL A 137 3.47 -22.53 -8.49
CA VAL A 137 4.73 -23.26 -8.59
C VAL A 137 4.38 -24.69 -8.97
N ASP A 138 5.09 -25.26 -9.95
CA ASP A 138 4.73 -26.51 -10.64
C ASP A 138 4.38 -27.70 -9.72
N GLU A 139 4.93 -27.74 -8.50
CA GLU A 139 4.73 -28.82 -7.52
C GLU A 139 3.67 -28.52 -6.44
N ALA A 140 3.14 -27.30 -6.39
CA ALA A 140 2.17 -26.88 -5.38
C ALA A 140 0.73 -26.96 -5.92
N GLU A 141 -0.14 -27.63 -5.16
CA GLU A 141 -1.57 -27.79 -5.50
C GLU A 141 -2.33 -26.45 -5.38
N ASP A 142 -1.84 -25.54 -4.52
CA ASP A 142 -2.43 -24.22 -4.28
C ASP A 142 -1.44 -23.09 -4.58
N PRO A 143 -1.94 -21.91 -4.97
CA PRO A 143 -1.08 -20.76 -5.19
C PRO A 143 -0.50 -20.24 -3.86
N TYR A 144 0.74 -19.79 -3.93
CA TYR A 144 1.33 -18.95 -2.91
C TYR A 144 0.87 -17.50 -3.08
N SER A 145 0.67 -16.82 -1.95
CA SER A 145 0.49 -15.36 -1.92
C SER A 145 1.86 -14.69 -1.92
N LEU A 146 2.23 -14.09 -3.05
CA LEU A 146 3.47 -13.35 -3.20
C LEU A 146 3.27 -11.87 -2.84
N PHE A 147 4.19 -11.37 -2.02
CA PHE A 147 4.31 -9.98 -1.65
C PHE A 147 5.68 -9.46 -2.03
N PHE A 148 5.78 -8.17 -2.29
CA PHE A 148 7.04 -7.48 -2.54
C PHE A 148 7.27 -6.43 -1.48
N PHE A 149 8.52 -6.33 -1.03
CA PHE A 149 9.01 -5.22 -0.21
C PHE A 149 9.80 -4.26 -1.11
N PRO A 150 9.13 -3.27 -1.73
CA PRO A 150 9.81 -2.17 -2.41
C PRO A 150 10.57 -1.31 -1.39
N MET A 151 11.75 -0.86 -1.81
CA MET A 151 12.57 0.09 -1.05
C MET A 151 12.00 1.51 -1.15
#